data_AF-A0A7X6BH41-F1
#
_entry.id   AF-A0A7X6BH41-F1
#
_cell.length_a   1.000
_cell.length_b   1.000
_cell.length_c   1.000
_cell.angle_alpha   90.00
_cell.angle_beta   90.00
_cell.angle_gamma   90.00
#
_symmetry.space_group_name_H-M   'P 1'
#
loop_
_entity.id
_entity.type
_entity.pdbx_description
1 polymer ?
#
loop_
_entity_poly.entity_id
_entity_poly.type
_entity_poly.pdbx_seq_one_letter_code
_entity_poly.pdbx_strand_id
1 'polypeptide(L)'
;MEETITYSNKVIKEKEFFESYFSLFLQFALKYIPDEETCKDIVQEAFIKYWRQENNFNDEIALKTYLYKSIRNGCLNQLRHENVRKKYFESLPDDWESEDYFMENVIKEEVANIVLQEINKLSETSRKILFKALDGYSNEEIAEELGVSVNTVKTHKARSYIMLRQNLGHLRVLLFLLF
;
A
#
# COMPACT_ATOMS: atom_id res chain seq x y z
N MET A 1 -23.07 8.77 29.05
CA MET A 1 -22.67 7.36 28.78
C MET A 1 -22.68 7.06 27.29
N GLU A 2 -23.72 7.47 26.54
CA GLU A 2 -23.75 7.38 25.06
C GLU A 2 -22.69 8.23 24.35
N GLU A 3 -22.42 9.47 24.78
CA GLU A 3 -21.36 10.30 24.17
C GLU A 3 -19.95 9.70 24.30
N THR A 4 -19.65 9.10 25.45
CA THR A 4 -18.35 8.43 25.69
C THR A 4 -18.17 7.19 24.81
N ILE A 5 -19.25 6.43 24.58
CA ILE A 5 -19.24 5.25 23.70
C ILE A 5 -19.09 5.66 22.24
N THR A 6 -19.80 6.70 21.80
CA THR A 6 -19.70 7.23 20.43
C THR A 6 -18.30 7.78 20.13
N TYR A 7 -17.72 8.53 21.07
CA TYR A 7 -16.35 9.03 20.94
C TYR A 7 -15.32 7.89 20.87
N SER A 8 -15.42 6.90 21.76
CA SER A 8 -14.55 5.72 21.77
C SER A 8 -14.61 4.96 20.43
N ASN A 9 -15.82 4.73 19.90
CA ASN A 9 -16.02 4.03 18.63
C ASN A 9 -15.45 4.80 17.43
N LYS A 10 -15.52 6.14 17.44
CA LYS A 10 -14.90 6.98 16.40
C LYS A 10 -13.37 6.82 16.42
N VAL A 11 -12.76 6.95 17.59
CA VAL A 11 -11.30 6.83 17.77
C VAL A 11 -10.78 5.44 17.37
N ILE A 12 -11.51 4.37 17.72
CA ILE A 12 -11.16 3.00 17.32
C ILE A 12 -11.17 2.85 15.79
N LYS A 13 -12.22 3.32 15.11
CA LYS A 13 -12.31 3.26 13.65
C LYS A 13 -11.20 4.02 12.95
N GLU A 14 -10.86 5.20 13.44
CA GLU A 14 -9.77 5.99 12.86
C GLU A 14 -8.40 5.33 13.07
N LYS A 15 -8.18 4.70 14.22
CA LYS A 15 -6.97 3.92 14.48
C LYS A 15 -6.87 2.71 13.55
N GLU A 16 -7.94 1.93 13.42
CA GLU A 16 -7.97 0.77 12.52
C GLU A 16 -7.71 1.17 11.07
N PHE A 17 -8.31 2.29 10.63
CA PHE A 17 -8.07 2.85 9.31
C PHE A 17 -6.60 3.27 9.12
N PHE A 18 -6.02 3.97 10.10
CA PHE A 18 -4.60 4.31 10.09
C PHE A 18 -3.71 3.06 9.98
N GLU A 19 -3.89 2.08 10.87
CA GLU A 19 -3.08 0.85 10.89
C GLU A 19 -3.21 0.06 9.57
N SER A 20 -4.40 0.06 8.96
CA SER A 20 -4.66 -0.66 7.71
C SER A 20 -4.04 0.02 6.49
N TYR A 21 -3.97 1.35 6.47
CA TYR A 21 -3.60 2.12 5.27
C TYR A 21 -2.27 2.86 5.38
N PHE A 22 -1.64 2.91 6.54
CA PHE A 22 -0.36 3.60 6.72
C PHE A 22 0.72 3.07 5.76
N SER A 23 0.86 1.73 5.68
CA SER A 23 1.83 1.12 4.77
C SER A 23 1.53 1.45 3.31
N LEU A 24 0.24 1.48 2.92
CA LEU A 24 -0.16 1.83 1.56
C LEU A 24 0.26 3.26 1.20
N PHE A 25 -0.06 4.21 2.07
CA PHE A 25 0.27 5.61 1.87
C PHE A 25 1.76 5.89 1.95
N LEU A 26 2.50 5.14 2.76
CA LEU A 26 3.96 5.21 2.82
C LEU A 26 4.59 4.74 1.49
N GLN A 27 4.16 3.61 0.94
CA GLN A 27 4.65 3.12 -0.35
C GLN A 27 4.35 4.09 -1.50
N PHE A 28 3.17 4.73 -1.46
CA PHE A 28 2.83 5.80 -2.39
C PHE A 28 3.76 7.01 -2.27
N ALA A 29 4.03 7.49 -1.05
CA ALA A 29 4.93 8.62 -0.82
C ALA A 29 6.37 8.31 -1.29
N LEU A 30 6.83 7.07 -1.10
CA LEU A 30 8.15 6.60 -1.52
C LEU A 30 8.37 6.63 -3.04
N LYS A 31 7.30 6.74 -3.85
CA LYS A 31 7.43 6.98 -5.31
C LYS A 31 7.97 8.37 -5.63
N TYR A 32 7.72 9.34 -4.75
CA TYR A 32 8.17 10.72 -4.89
C TYR A 32 9.50 10.95 -4.18
N ILE A 33 9.67 10.41 -2.97
CA ILE A 33 10.82 10.68 -2.11
C ILE A 33 11.42 9.36 -1.63
N PRO A 34 12.67 9.01 -1.97
CA PRO A 34 13.32 7.77 -1.52
C PRO A 34 13.90 7.88 -0.10
N ASP A 35 13.19 8.53 0.82
CA ASP A 35 13.55 8.68 2.23
C ASP A 35 12.38 8.31 3.12
N GLU A 36 12.50 7.16 3.79
CA GLU A 36 11.39 6.57 4.53
C GLU A 36 10.97 7.40 5.74
N GLU A 37 11.92 8.03 6.46
CA GLU A 37 11.59 8.91 7.60
C GLU A 37 10.79 10.13 7.13
N THR A 38 11.25 10.83 6.11
CA THR A 38 10.54 11.98 5.53
C THR A 38 9.15 11.57 5.04
N CYS A 39 9.02 10.43 4.36
CA CYS A 39 7.72 9.93 3.91
C CYS A 39 6.80 9.58 5.08
N LYS A 40 7.31 8.96 6.16
CA LYS A 40 6.53 8.68 7.36
C LYS A 40 5.99 9.95 7.99
N ASP A 41 6.78 11.01 8.05
CA ASP A 41 6.36 12.30 8.60
C ASP A 41 5.26 12.94 7.74
N ILE A 42 5.41 12.92 6.41
CA ILE A 42 4.40 13.43 5.47
C ILE A 42 3.07 12.68 5.62
N VAL A 43 3.12 11.35 5.69
CA VAL A 43 1.91 10.52 5.84
C VAL A 43 1.25 10.79 7.20
N GLN A 44 2.03 10.82 8.29
CA GLN A 44 1.50 11.15 9.62
C GLN A 44 0.85 12.54 9.64
N GLU A 45 1.47 13.54 9.02
CA GLU A 45 0.91 14.89 8.97
C GLU A 45 -0.41 14.91 8.19
N ALA A 46 -0.53 14.14 7.10
CA ALA A 46 -1.78 14.01 6.36
C ALA A 46 -2.90 13.39 7.21
N PHE A 47 -2.60 12.34 7.98
CA PHE A 47 -3.54 11.74 8.94
C PHE A 47 -3.90 12.70 10.08
N ILE A 48 -2.94 13.46 10.62
CA ILE A 48 -3.21 14.48 11.65
C ILE A 48 -4.11 15.59 11.09
N LYS A 49 -3.88 16.03 9.86
CA LYS A 49 -4.74 17.00 9.17
C LYS A 49 -6.16 16.46 9.01
N TYR A 50 -6.30 15.18 8.66
CA TYR A 50 -7.59 14.49 8.62
C TYR A 50 -8.26 14.47 10.00
N TRP A 51 -7.57 13.98 11.04
CA TRP A 51 -8.10 13.89 12.41
C TRP A 51 -8.58 15.22 12.99
N ARG A 52 -7.91 16.31 12.63
CA ARG A 52 -8.27 17.66 13.08
C ARG A 52 -9.46 18.24 12.33
N GLN A 53 -9.80 17.71 11.15
CA GLN A 53 -11.00 18.14 10.45
C GLN A 53 -12.22 17.51 11.13
N GLU A 54 -13.19 18.33 11.49
CA GLU A 54 -14.52 17.86 11.92
C GLU A 54 -15.34 17.26 10.76
N ASN A 55 -14.79 17.31 9.53
CA ASN A 55 -15.43 16.79 8.34
C ASN A 55 -15.57 15.27 8.42
N ASN A 56 -16.82 14.81 8.33
CA ASN A 56 -17.10 13.42 8.01
C ASN A 56 -16.94 13.23 6.50
N PHE A 57 -15.98 12.40 6.10
CA PHE A 57 -15.98 11.90 4.73
C PHE A 57 -17.17 10.97 4.55
N ASN A 58 -17.87 11.11 3.42
CA ASN A 58 -19.10 10.36 3.15
C ASN A 58 -18.84 8.86 2.99
N ASP A 59 -17.63 8.48 2.59
CA ASP A 59 -17.17 7.11 2.45
C ASP A 59 -15.63 7.01 2.49
N GLU A 60 -15.14 5.78 2.46
CA GLU A 60 -13.72 5.45 2.47
C GLU A 60 -12.98 5.95 1.22
N ILE A 61 -13.64 5.98 0.06
CA ILE A 61 -13.04 6.40 -1.22
C ILE A 61 -12.73 7.89 -1.16
N ALA A 62 -13.66 8.70 -0.67
CA ALA A 62 -13.48 10.14 -0.48
C ALA A 62 -12.33 10.42 0.49
N LEU A 63 -12.24 9.67 1.60
CA LEU A 63 -11.15 9.80 2.57
C LEU A 63 -9.79 9.44 1.96
N LYS A 64 -9.69 8.29 1.27
CA LYS A 64 -8.44 7.88 0.62
C LYS A 64 -8.01 8.87 -0.46
N THR A 65 -8.96 9.36 -1.26
CA THR A 65 -8.71 10.41 -2.27
C THR A 65 -8.12 11.66 -1.64
N TYR A 66 -8.69 12.12 -0.52
CA TYR A 66 -8.16 13.26 0.23
C TYR A 66 -6.75 13.00 0.76
N LEU A 67 -6.49 11.81 1.32
CA LEU A 67 -5.18 11.45 1.85
C LEU A 67 -4.13 11.37 0.76
N TYR A 68 -4.39 10.70 -0.37
CA TYR A 68 -3.47 10.67 -1.51
C TYR A 68 -3.12 12.07 -2.01
N LYS A 69 -4.10 12.96 -2.14
CA LYS A 69 -3.87 14.36 -2.53
C LYS A 69 -3.03 15.11 -1.49
N SER A 70 -3.34 14.92 -0.22
CA SER A 70 -2.61 15.57 0.88
C SER A 70 -1.15 15.11 0.95
N ILE A 71 -0.91 13.80 0.78
CA ILE A 71 0.43 13.20 0.77
C ILE A 71 1.21 13.65 -0.46
N ARG A 72 0.59 13.62 -1.66
CA ARG A 72 1.22 14.15 -2.88
C ARG A 72 1.66 15.59 -2.65
N ASN A 73 0.76 16.45 -2.16
CA ASN A 73 1.08 17.85 -1.90
C ASN A 73 2.23 18.01 -0.89
N GLY A 74 2.26 17.19 0.16
CA GLY A 74 3.38 17.14 1.11
C GLY A 74 4.70 16.77 0.43
N CYS A 75 4.70 15.72 -0.40
CA CYS A 75 5.87 15.30 -1.16
C CYS A 75 6.34 16.38 -2.14
N LEU A 76 5.42 16.99 -2.91
CA LEU A 76 5.75 18.07 -3.84
C LEU A 76 6.36 19.28 -3.11
N ASN A 77 5.83 19.64 -1.94
CA ASN A 77 6.36 20.75 -1.14
C ASN A 77 7.77 20.42 -0.61
N GLN A 78 7.96 19.23 -0.05
CA GLN A 78 9.27 18.77 0.43
C GLN A 78 10.29 18.79 -0.70
N LEU A 79 9.94 18.21 -1.85
CA LEU A 79 10.79 18.21 -3.04
C LEU A 79 11.10 19.64 -3.49
N ARG A 80 10.14 20.56 -3.56
CA ARG A 80 10.41 21.97 -3.91
C ARG A 80 11.38 22.67 -2.94
N HIS A 81 11.29 22.36 -1.65
CA HIS A 81 12.25 22.85 -0.66
C HIS A 81 13.65 22.22 -0.86
N GLU A 82 13.73 20.93 -1.17
CA GLU A 82 14.97 20.23 -1.49
C GLU A 82 15.52 20.55 -2.87
N ASN A 83 14.73 21.12 -3.78
CA ASN A 83 15.14 21.60 -5.10
C ASN A 83 16.17 22.73 -4.99
N VAL A 84 16.16 23.47 -3.87
CA VAL A 84 17.22 24.40 -3.49
C VAL A 84 18.55 23.67 -3.17
N ARG A 85 18.50 22.38 -2.87
CA ARG A 85 19.59 21.46 -2.47
C ARG A 85 19.69 20.27 -3.44
N LYS A 86 20.04 20.55 -4.70
CA LYS A 86 20.07 19.60 -5.85
C LYS A 86 20.81 18.27 -5.63
N LYS A 87 20.07 17.15 -5.78
CA LYS A 87 20.57 15.85 -6.29
C LYS A 87 19.45 14.85 -6.65
N TYR A 88 18.29 14.92 -5.99
CA TYR A 88 17.22 13.91 -6.14
C TYR A 88 16.34 14.10 -7.39
N PHE A 89 16.34 15.29 -7.98
CA PHE A 89 15.48 15.63 -9.12
C PHE A 89 15.82 14.89 -10.40
N GLU A 90 17.07 14.49 -10.58
CA GLU A 90 17.52 13.85 -11.82
C GLU A 90 17.01 12.41 -11.96
N SER A 91 16.53 11.78 -10.87
CA SER A 91 15.98 10.42 -10.90
C SER A 91 14.47 10.36 -11.07
N LEU A 92 13.76 11.48 -10.99
CA LEU A 92 12.30 11.50 -11.18
C LEU A 92 11.95 11.59 -12.67
N PRO A 93 10.87 10.95 -13.12
CA PRO A 93 10.36 11.12 -14.48
C PRO A 93 10.04 12.59 -14.78
N ASP A 94 10.17 13.03 -16.03
CA ASP A 94 9.92 14.44 -16.40
C ASP A 94 8.50 14.93 -16.07
N ASP A 95 7.54 14.02 -16.01
CA ASP A 95 6.13 14.25 -15.74
C ASP A 95 5.69 13.94 -14.29
N TRP A 96 6.65 13.82 -13.36
CA TRP A 96 6.39 13.44 -11.97
C TRP A 96 5.41 14.35 -11.20
N GLU A 97 5.24 15.62 -11.61
CA GLU A 97 4.24 16.53 -11.04
C GLU A 97 2.85 16.39 -11.68
N SER A 98 2.70 15.62 -12.77
CA SER A 98 1.45 15.53 -13.55
C SER A 98 0.33 14.80 -12.80
N GLU A 99 -0.91 15.05 -13.21
CA GLU A 99 -2.06 14.31 -12.69
C GLU A 99 -2.04 12.84 -13.16
N ASP A 100 -1.52 12.58 -14.35
CA ASP A 100 -1.42 11.22 -14.89
C ASP A 100 -0.45 10.37 -14.07
N TYR A 101 0.74 10.91 -13.76
CA TYR A 101 1.70 10.25 -12.86
C TYR A 101 1.09 9.99 -11.48
N PHE A 102 0.35 10.96 -10.94
CA PHE A 102 -0.35 10.78 -9.68
C PHE A 102 -1.36 9.63 -9.74
N MET A 103 -2.24 9.64 -10.73
CA MET A 103 -3.29 8.63 -10.90
C MET A 103 -2.71 7.25 -11.13
N GLU A 104 -1.67 7.12 -11.94
CA GLU A 104 -1.00 5.85 -12.19
C GLU A 104 -0.43 5.24 -10.89
N ASN A 105 0.25 6.05 -10.06
CA ASN A 105 0.80 5.59 -8.79
C ASN A 105 -0.29 5.24 -7.77
N VAL A 106 -1.39 6.02 -7.71
CA VAL A 106 -2.55 5.65 -6.88
C VAL A 106 -3.10 4.30 -7.29
N ILE A 107 -3.33 4.08 -8.59
CA ILE A 107 -3.88 2.80 -9.08
C ILE A 107 -2.93 1.64 -8.77
N LYS A 108 -1.62 1.80 -9.00
CA LYS A 108 -0.62 0.76 -8.70
C LYS A 108 -0.65 0.34 -7.24
N GLU A 109 -0.66 1.30 -6.33
CA GLU A 109 -0.64 1.04 -4.89
C GLU A 109 -1.97 0.44 -4.40
N GLU A 110 -3.12 0.91 -4.92
CA GLU A 110 -4.42 0.30 -4.62
C GLU A 110 -4.49 -1.16 -5.08
N VAL A 111 -4.02 -1.46 -6.29
CA VAL A 111 -3.99 -2.81 -6.82
C VAL A 111 -3.04 -3.70 -6.02
N ALA A 112 -1.85 -3.20 -5.66
CA ALA A 112 -0.93 -3.92 -4.79
C ALA A 112 -1.54 -4.24 -3.42
N ASN A 113 -2.27 -3.28 -2.83
CA ASN A 113 -2.96 -3.46 -1.57
C ASN A 113 -4.05 -4.54 -1.65
N ILE A 114 -4.86 -4.54 -2.71
CA ILE A 114 -5.89 -5.56 -2.93
C ILE A 114 -5.25 -6.96 -3.03
N VAL A 115 -4.15 -7.08 -3.79
CA VAL A 115 -3.40 -8.35 -3.90
C VAL A 115 -2.88 -8.79 -2.53
N LEU A 116 -2.28 -7.88 -1.76
CA LEU A 116 -1.75 -8.17 -0.43
C LEU A 116 -2.85 -8.61 0.54
N GLN A 117 -4.02 -7.98 0.50
CA GLN A 117 -5.18 -8.37 1.30
C GLN A 117 -5.63 -9.81 0.98
N GLU A 118 -5.65 -10.20 -0.29
CA GLU A 118 -5.95 -11.58 -0.68
C GLU A 118 -4.87 -12.58 -0.25
N ILE A 119 -3.59 -12.19 -0.33
CA ILE A 119 -2.47 -12.99 0.17
C ILE A 119 -2.59 -13.19 1.70
N ASN A 120 -3.02 -12.17 2.43
CA ASN A 120 -3.21 -12.25 3.88
C ASN A 120 -4.35 -13.18 4.30
N LYS A 121 -5.30 -13.49 3.41
CA LYS A 121 -6.34 -14.50 3.64
C LYS A 121 -5.84 -15.94 3.50
N LEU A 122 -4.65 -16.15 2.92
CA LEU A 122 -4.04 -17.48 2.82
C LEU A 122 -3.60 -17.99 4.20
N SER A 123 -3.51 -19.31 4.34
CA SER A 123 -2.88 -19.93 5.52
C SER A 123 -1.44 -19.46 5.68
N GLU A 124 -0.96 -19.38 6.91
CA GLU A 124 0.37 -18.87 7.24
C GLU A 124 1.48 -19.51 6.40
N THR A 125 1.47 -20.84 6.27
CA THR A 125 2.43 -21.59 5.44
C THR A 125 2.37 -21.18 3.98
N SER A 126 1.17 -21.07 3.40
CA SER A 126 1.00 -20.71 1.99
C SER A 126 1.45 -19.27 1.72
N ARG A 127 1.23 -18.38 2.69
CA ARG A 127 1.67 -16.98 2.66
C ARG A 127 3.18 -16.85 2.70
N LYS A 128 3.86 -17.52 3.65
CA LYS A 128 5.32 -17.55 3.75
C LYS A 128 5.97 -18.06 2.46
N ILE A 129 5.45 -19.16 1.93
CA ILE A 129 5.93 -19.74 0.65
C ILE A 129 5.78 -18.72 -0.49
N LEU A 130 4.65 -18.00 -0.55
CA LEU A 130 4.40 -17.05 -1.63
C LEU A 130 5.31 -15.82 -1.52
N PHE A 131 5.52 -15.27 -0.32
CA PHE A 131 6.44 -14.14 -0.12
C PHE A 131 7.87 -14.51 -0.52
N LYS A 132 8.38 -15.66 -0.07
CA LYS A 132 9.72 -16.13 -0.49
C LYS A 132 9.84 -16.32 -2.00
N ALA A 133 8.79 -16.82 -2.65
CA ALA A 133 8.77 -16.93 -4.09
C ALA A 133 8.78 -15.56 -4.79
N LEU A 134 8.13 -14.54 -4.21
CA LEU A 134 8.18 -13.15 -4.70
C LEU A 134 9.57 -12.53 -4.48
N ASP A 135 10.26 -12.91 -3.41
CA ASP A 135 11.66 -12.52 -3.14
C ASP A 135 12.66 -13.23 -4.07
N GLY A 136 12.21 -14.11 -4.98
CA GLY A 136 13.03 -14.77 -5.99
C GLY A 136 13.60 -16.13 -5.59
N TYR A 137 13.23 -16.68 -4.43
CA TYR A 137 13.71 -17.99 -3.98
C TYR A 137 13.14 -19.13 -4.85
N SER A 138 13.99 -20.11 -5.15
CA SER A 138 13.61 -21.37 -5.80
C SER A 138 12.72 -22.25 -4.90
N ASN A 139 12.04 -23.23 -5.48
CA ASN A 139 11.19 -24.11 -4.68
C ASN A 139 12.02 -24.99 -3.72
N GLU A 140 13.25 -25.29 -4.12
CA GLU A 140 14.25 -26.04 -3.36
C GLU A 140 14.71 -25.24 -2.14
N GLU A 141 15.10 -23.98 -2.32
CA GLU A 141 15.50 -23.09 -1.20
C GLU A 141 14.34 -22.86 -0.22
N ILE A 142 13.12 -22.66 -0.71
CA ILE A 142 11.93 -22.51 0.14
C ILE A 142 11.66 -23.79 0.94
N ALA A 143 11.82 -24.96 0.30
CA ALA A 143 11.60 -26.24 0.96
C ALA A 143 12.61 -26.48 2.08
N GLU A 144 13.88 -26.16 1.82
CA GLU A 144 14.96 -26.23 2.81
C GLU A 144 14.71 -25.28 3.99
N GLU A 145 14.42 -24.00 3.72
CA GLU A 145 14.22 -23.00 4.76
C GLU A 145 13.00 -23.29 5.65
N LEU A 146 11.92 -23.82 5.07
CA LEU A 146 10.69 -24.12 5.79
C LEU A 146 10.63 -25.55 6.36
N GLY A 147 11.65 -26.38 6.09
CA GLY A 147 11.69 -27.78 6.57
C GLY A 147 10.57 -28.66 5.98
N VAL A 148 10.17 -28.41 4.73
CA VAL A 148 9.11 -29.16 4.03
C VAL A 148 9.62 -29.78 2.73
N SER A 149 8.85 -30.68 2.10
CA SER A 149 9.24 -31.21 0.79
C SER A 149 9.02 -30.19 -0.33
N VAL A 150 9.82 -30.28 -1.40
CA VAL A 150 9.61 -29.46 -2.64
C VAL A 150 8.21 -29.67 -3.22
N ASN A 151 7.65 -30.88 -3.11
CA ASN A 151 6.27 -31.15 -3.54
C ASN A 151 5.23 -30.42 -2.67
N THR A 152 5.50 -30.28 -1.38
CA THR A 152 4.68 -29.47 -0.46
C THR A 152 4.69 -28.02 -0.93
N VAL A 153 5.87 -27.44 -1.21
CA VAL A 153 6.00 -26.07 -1.75
C VAL A 153 5.20 -25.90 -3.03
N LYS A 154 5.37 -26.79 -4.02
CA LYS A 154 4.63 -26.75 -5.28
C LYS A 154 3.12 -26.82 -5.08
N THR A 155 2.66 -27.68 -4.17
CA THR A 155 1.23 -27.84 -3.85
C THR A 155 0.64 -26.58 -3.22
N HIS A 156 1.35 -25.99 -2.25
CA HIS A 156 0.92 -24.73 -1.64
C HIS A 156 0.89 -23.60 -2.67
N LYS A 157 1.93 -23.45 -3.51
CA LYS A 157 1.94 -22.44 -4.59
C LYS A 157 0.76 -22.61 -5.54
N ALA A 158 0.51 -23.82 -6.02
CA ALA A 158 -0.61 -24.11 -6.91
C ALA A 158 -1.96 -23.72 -6.30
N ARG A 159 -2.20 -24.09 -5.03
CA ARG A 159 -3.43 -23.74 -4.31
C ARG A 159 -3.57 -22.24 -4.09
N SER A 160 -2.49 -21.56 -3.68
CA SER A 160 -2.47 -20.10 -3.54
C SER A 160 -2.83 -19.41 -4.85
N TYR A 161 -2.23 -19.82 -5.97
CA TYR A 161 -2.53 -19.22 -7.28
C TYR A 161 -3.97 -19.47 -7.74
N ILE A 162 -4.55 -20.64 -7.45
CA ILE A 162 -5.96 -20.91 -7.76
C ILE A 162 -6.86 -19.96 -6.96
N MET A 163 -6.63 -19.83 -5.66
CA MET A 163 -7.43 -18.96 -4.79
C MET A 163 -7.30 -17.49 -5.19
N LEU A 164 -6.07 -17.01 -5.39
CA LEU A 164 -5.81 -15.64 -5.85
C LEU A 164 -6.47 -15.38 -7.22
N ARG A 165 -6.40 -16.34 -8.14
CA ARG A 165 -7.05 -16.22 -9.46
C ARG A 165 -8.57 -16.17 -9.39
N GLN A 166 -9.18 -16.90 -8.45
CA GLN A 166 -10.63 -16.86 -8.24
C GLN A 166 -11.05 -15.51 -7.65
N ASN A 167 -10.34 -15.06 -6.62
CA ASN A 167 -10.70 -13.85 -5.90
C ASN A 167 -10.38 -12.58 -6.70
N LEU A 168 -9.23 -12.54 -7.38
CA LEU A 168 -8.79 -11.41 -8.21
C LEU A 168 -9.21 -11.55 -9.68
N GLY A 169 -9.97 -12.60 -10.02
CA GLY A 169 -10.33 -12.93 -11.41
C GLY A 169 -11.09 -11.81 -12.13
N HIS A 170 -11.89 -11.04 -11.40
CA HIS A 170 -12.62 -9.88 -11.91
C HIS A 170 -11.70 -8.68 -12.20
N LEU A 171 -10.53 -8.62 -11.55
CA LEU A 171 -9.50 -7.59 -11.77
C LEU A 171 -8.52 -7.97 -12.88
N ARG A 172 -8.67 -9.14 -13.52
CA ARG A 172 -7.76 -9.57 -14.59
C ARG A 172 -7.62 -8.53 -15.69
N VAL A 173 -8.72 -7.90 -16.10
CA VAL A 173 -8.70 -6.86 -17.13
C VAL A 173 -7.92 -5.63 -16.65
N LEU A 174 -8.06 -5.26 -15.38
CA LEU A 174 -7.35 -4.13 -14.77
C LEU A 174 -5.85 -4.40 -14.61
N LEU A 175 -5.49 -5.62 -14.19
CA LEU A 175 -4.08 -6.04 -14.09
C LEU A 175 -3.40 -6.05 -15.46
N PHE A 176 -4.10 -6.48 -16.52
CA PHE A 176 -3.58 -6.43 -17.90
C PHE A 176 -3.43 -5.01 -18.46
N LEU A 177 -4.08 -4.00 -17.88
CA LEU A 177 -3.96 -2.60 -18.31
C LEU A 177 -2.84 -1.85 -17.58
N LEU A 178 -2.29 -2.45 -16.51
CA LEU A 178 -1.25 -1.86 -15.66
C LEU A 178 0.16 -2.40 -15.96
N PHE A 179 0.28 -3.33 -16.90
CA PHE A 179 1.52 -3.91 -17.41
C PHE A 179 1.49 -3.91 -18.94
#